data_AF-A0A968DMM0-F1
#
_entry.id   AF-A0A968DMM0-F1
#
_cell.length_a   1.000
_cell.length_b   1.000
_cell.length_c   1.000
_cell.angle_alpha   90.00
_cell.angle_beta   90.00
_cell.angle_gamma   90.00
#
_symmetry.space_group_name_H-M   'P 1'
#
loop_
_entity.id
_entity.type
_entity.pdbx_description
1 polymer ?
#
loop_
_entity_poly.entity_id
_entity_poly.type
_entity_poly.pdbx_seq_one_letter_code
_entity_poly.pdbx_strand_id
1 'polypeptide(L)' 'RKQVARRLLLSGCTLSPDQIVITSGCVEAVVLALRALCKPGDAVAIETPVYFNFLQMIQDLGLKAL' A
#
# COMPACT_ATOMS: atom_id res chain seq x y z
N ARG A 1 9.35 -1.97 -14.64
CA ARG A 1 9.83 -0.77 -13.89
C ARG A 1 10.00 0.45 -14.79
N LYS A 2 10.91 0.48 -15.78
CA LYS A 2 11.08 1.63 -16.70
C LYS A 2 9.78 2.13 -17.35
N GLN A 3 8.95 1.21 -17.89
CA GLN A 3 7.67 1.59 -18.50
C GLN A 3 6.62 2.07 -17.48
N VAL A 4 6.66 1.54 -16.26
CA VAL A 4 5.78 1.98 -15.16
C VAL A 4 6.15 3.41 -14.75
N ALA A 5 7.45 3.69 -14.56
CA ALA A 5 7.96 5.04 -14.29
C ALA A 5 7.54 6.04 -15.38
N ARG A 6 7.68 5.66 -16.65
CA ARG A 6 7.23 6.50 -17.78
C ARG A 6 5.71 6.76 -17.74
N ARG A 7 4.90 5.75 -17.39
CA ARG A 7 3.44 5.90 -17.31
C ARG A 7 3.02 6.80 -16.15
N LEU A 8 3.73 6.75 -15.02
CA LEU A 8 3.46 7.59 -13.84
C LEU A 8 3.65 9.09 -14.10
N LEU A 9 4.44 9.48 -15.10
CA LEU A 9 4.52 10.88 -15.55
C LEU A 9 3.16 11.41 -16.01
N LEU A 10 2.30 10.57 -16.61
CA LEU A 10 0.94 10.94 -17.02
C LEU A 10 0.02 11.19 -15.82
N SER A 11 0.39 10.70 -14.64
CA SER A 11 -0.29 10.91 -13.37
C SER A 11 0.37 12.01 -12.51
N GLY A 12 1.32 12.76 -13.08
CA GLY A 12 2.05 13.83 -12.38
C GLY A 12 3.14 13.35 -11.44
N CYS A 13 3.48 12.05 -11.44
CA CYS A 13 4.50 11.48 -10.57
C CYS A 13 5.83 11.32 -11.32
N THR A 14 6.92 11.87 -10.78
CA THR A 14 8.28 11.70 -11.31
C THR A 14 9.08 10.76 -10.42
N LEU A 15 9.11 9.47 -10.78
CA LEU A 15 9.84 8.44 -10.04
C LEU A 15 10.90 7.79 -10.92
N SER A 16 12.05 7.48 -10.35
CA SER A 16 13.06 6.65 -10.98
C SER A 16 12.63 5.16 -10.97
N PRO A 17 13.10 4.33 -11.93
CA PRO A 17 12.75 2.92 -11.96
C PRO A 17 13.17 2.12 -10.71
N ASP A 18 14.20 2.56 -9.99
CA ASP A 18 14.72 1.97 -8.75
C ASP A 18 13.85 2.28 -7.52
N GLN A 19 13.08 3.37 -7.55
CA GLN A 19 12.06 3.68 -6.54
C GLN A 19 10.77 2.85 -6.69
N ILE A 20 10.68 1.98 -7.71
CA ILE A 20 9.48 1.17 -7.99
C ILE A 20 9.73 -0.28 -7.61
N VAL A 21 8.92 -0.79 -6.68
CA VAL A 21 8.81 -2.22 -6.36
C VAL A 21 7.64 -2.82 -7.14
N ILE A 22 7.87 -3.96 -7.80
CA ILE A 22 6.81 -4.73 -8.44
C ILE A 22 6.34 -5.79 -7.46
N THR A 23 5.03 -5.87 -7.24
CA THR A 23 4.37 -6.89 -6.40
C THR A 23 3.51 -7.80 -7.27
N SER A 24 3.05 -8.91 -6.70
CA SER A 24 2.10 -9.87 -7.29
C SER A 24 0.67 -9.34 -7.36
N GLY A 25 0.41 -8.13 -6.84
CA GLY A 25 -0.90 -7.49 -6.83
C GLY A 25 -1.03 -6.37 -5.80
N CYS A 26 -2.18 -5.69 -5.80
CA CYS A 26 -2.44 -4.58 -4.88
C CYS A 26 -2.55 -5.04 -3.41
N VAL A 27 -3.11 -6.22 -3.17
CA VAL A 27 -3.24 -6.78 -1.81
C VAL A 27 -1.86 -6.98 -1.18
N GLU A 28 -0.93 -7.61 -1.90
CA GLU A 28 0.45 -7.79 -1.42
C GLU A 28 1.15 -6.44 -1.21
N ALA A 29 0.93 -5.47 -2.11
CA ALA A 29 1.52 -4.13 -1.97
C ALA A 29 1.08 -3.43 -0.68
N VAL A 30 -0.21 -3.52 -0.33
CA VAL A 30 -0.73 -2.94 0.92
C VAL A 30 -0.17 -3.66 2.14
N VAL A 31 -0.14 -5.01 2.15
CA VAL A 31 0.48 -5.79 3.24
C VAL A 31 1.93 -5.37 3.46
N LEU A 32 2.70 -5.25 2.37
CA LEU A 32 4.11 -4.89 2.44
C LEU A 32 4.30 -3.48 2.98
N ALA A 33 3.48 -2.53 2.53
CA ALA A 33 3.51 -1.14 3.02
C ALA A 33 3.19 -1.07 4.53
N LEU A 34 2.14 -1.75 4.98
CA LEU A 34 1.77 -1.80 6.39
C LEU A 34 2.86 -2.43 7.25
N ARG A 35 3.46 -3.54 6.83
CA ARG A 35 4.57 -4.18 7.56
C ARG A 35 5.84 -3.34 7.59
N ALA A 36 6.09 -2.55 6.55
CA ALA A 36 7.27 -1.69 6.47
C ALA A 36 7.14 -0.41 7.32
N LEU A 37 5.92 0.12 7.48
CA LEU A 37 5.68 1.43 8.09
C LEU A 37 5.04 1.37 9.47
N CYS A 38 4.37 0.27 9.84
CA CYS A 38 3.59 0.18 11.07
C CYS A 38 4.11 -0.93 11.99
N LYS A 39 3.75 -0.82 13.27
CA LYS A 39 3.91 -1.85 14.31
C LYS A 39 2.55 -2.21 14.92
N PRO A 40 2.38 -3.40 15.50
CA PRO A 40 1.15 -3.76 16.20
C PRO A 40 0.76 -2.69 17.23
N GLY A 41 -0.50 -2.27 17.21
CA GLY A 41 -1.04 -1.20 18.03
C GLY A 41 -1.19 0.16 17.32
N ASP A 42 -0.46 0.37 16.21
CA ASP A 42 -0.56 1.60 15.40
C ASP A 42 -1.93 1.72 14.73
N ALA A 43 -2.32 2.96 14.44
CA ALA A 43 -3.58 3.28 13.78
C ALA A 43 -3.38 3.60 12.29
N VAL A 44 -4.30 3.11 11.46
CA VAL A 44 -4.34 3.35 10.01
C VAL A 44 -5.70 3.97 9.68
N ALA A 45 -5.68 5.17 9.12
CA ALA A 45 -6.88 5.83 8.64
C ALA A 45 -7.40 5.12 7.39
N ILE A 46 -8.71 4.86 7.34
CA ILE A 46 -9.39 4.23 6.22
C ILE A 46 -10.55 5.09 5.71
N GLU A 47 -10.90 4.90 4.45
CA GLU A 47 -12.12 5.48 3.89
C GLU A 47 -13.35 4.61 4.19
N THR A 48 -14.55 5.19 4.11
CA THR A 48 -15.81 4.43 4.15
C THR A 48 -16.60 4.72 2.87
N PRO A 49 -16.90 3.72 2.03
CA PRO A 49 -16.60 2.29 2.19
C PRO A 49 -15.15 1.91 1.82
N VAL A 50 -14.60 0.90 2.49
CA VAL A 50 -13.30 0.27 2.13
C VAL A 50 -13.51 -1.19 1.74
N TYR A 51 -12.60 -1.73 0.92
CA TYR A 51 -12.55 -3.15 0.61
C TYR A 51 -12.35 -3.99 1.89
N PHE A 52 -13.30 -4.86 2.22
CA PHE A 52 -13.34 -5.57 3.50
C PHE A 52 -12.09 -6.41 3.81
N ASN A 53 -11.41 -6.94 2.79
CA ASN A 53 -10.16 -7.69 3.00
C ASN A 53 -9.05 -6.82 3.60
N PHE A 54 -9.05 -5.51 3.37
CA PHE A 54 -8.10 -4.61 4.03
C PHE A 54 -8.42 -4.43 5.51
N LEU A 55 -9.70 -4.46 5.92
CA LEU A 55 -10.07 -4.43 7.34
C LEU A 55 -9.56 -5.67 8.07
N GLN A 56 -9.77 -6.85 7.47
CA GLN A 56 -9.29 -8.11 8.05
C GLN A 56 -7.75 -8.11 8.14
N MET A 57 -7.06 -7.68 7.08
CA MET A 57 -5.60 -7.57 7.07
C MET A 57 -5.05 -6.62 8.14
N ILE A 58 -5.67 -5.45 8.34
CA ILE A 58 -5.28 -4.49 9.39
C ILE A 58 -5.38 -5.17 10.76
N GLN A 59 -6.47 -5.89 11.02
CA GLN A 59 -6.66 -6.63 12.28
C GLN A 59 -5.65 -7.77 12.45
N ASP A 60 -5.38 -8.55 11.39
CA ASP A 60 -4.41 -9.66 11.40
C ASP A 60 -2.97 -9.18 11.69
N LEU A 61 -2.65 -7.95 11.31
CA LEU A 61 -1.36 -7.30 11.61
C LEU A 61 -1.34 -6.63 13.01
N GLY A 62 -2.43 -6.72 13.78
CA GLY A 62 -2.57 -6.09 15.09
C GLY A 62 -2.71 -4.57 15.02
N LEU A 63 -3.12 -4.02 13.89
CA LEU A 63 -3.32 -2.58 13.67
C LEU A 63 -4.77 -2.17 13.97
N LYS A 64 -5.00 -0.88 14.17
CA LYS A 64 -6.33 -0.30 14.42
C LYS A 64 -6.80 0.47 13.19
N ALA A 65 -7.97 0.11 12.66
CA ALA A 65 -8.64 0.91 11.63
C ALA A 65 -9.36 2.10 12.26
N LEU A 66 -9.17 3.31 11.69
CA LEU A 66 -9.83 4.55 12.08
C LEU A 66 -10.66 5.13 10.93
#